data_AF-A0AAD6UU00-F1
#
_entry.id   AF-A0AAD6UU00-F1
#
_cell.length_a   1.000
_cell.length_b   1.000
_cell.length_c   1.000
_cell.angle_alpha   90.00
_cell.angle_beta   90.00
_cell.angle_gamma   90.00
#
_symmetry.space_group_name_H-M   'P 1'
#
loop_
_entity.id
_entity.type
_entity.pdbx_description
1 polymer ?
#
loop_
_entity_poly.entity_id
_entity_poly.type
_entity_poly.pdbx_seq_one_letter_code
_entity_poly.pdbx_strand_id
1 'polypeptide(L)'
;EEATARLYGPVFASGRAIHVYIGTAARGGRSAFARWHGSQSKWNCAYTLENSTEAGAGIMGVLCAAQDCPREKELVIYMSSQYIIRSFCYWAGDNETRGWTCANGEKLSDAVGWLAQRLAPVRFRWVAANVHPGN
;
A
#
# COMPACT_ATOMS: atom_id res chain seq x y z
N GLU A 1 -6.52 16.74 -5.94
CA GLU A 1 -7.51 16.31 -4.92
C GLU A 1 -8.76 15.70 -5.56
N GLU A 2 -9.36 16.37 -6.54
CA GLU A 2 -10.59 15.92 -7.21
C GLU A 2 -10.45 14.61 -8.00
N ALA A 3 -9.34 14.41 -8.74
CA ALA A 3 -9.06 13.16 -9.45
C ALA A 3 -8.90 11.96 -8.50
N THR A 4 -8.22 12.16 -7.36
CA THR A 4 -8.02 11.13 -6.33
C THR A 4 -9.34 10.77 -5.64
N ALA A 5 -10.19 11.76 -5.36
CA ALA A 5 -11.51 11.54 -4.76
C ALA A 5 -12.44 10.78 -5.71
N ARG A 6 -12.41 11.10 -7.01
CA ARG A 6 -13.14 10.35 -8.05
C ARG A 6 -12.66 8.90 -8.15
N LEU A 7 -11.35 8.69 -8.03
CA LEU A 7 -10.72 7.38 -8.19
C LEU A 7 -11.09 6.39 -7.07
N TYR A 8 -11.01 6.84 -5.81
CA TYR A 8 -11.30 5.95 -4.67
C TYR A 8 -12.76 5.97 -4.24
N GLY A 9 -13.51 6.99 -4.65
CA GLY A 9 -14.93 7.10 -4.34
C GLY A 9 -15.23 7.46 -2.88
N PRO A 10 -16.53 7.54 -2.55
CA PRO A 10 -16.99 7.85 -1.20
C PRO A 10 -16.76 6.71 -0.21
N VAL A 11 -16.68 7.08 1.07
CA VAL A 11 -16.55 6.17 2.21
C VAL A 11 -17.87 6.19 3.00
N PHE A 12 -18.38 5.03 3.38
CA PHE A 12 -19.70 4.85 3.99
C PHE A 12 -19.67 4.20 5.39
N ALA A 13 -18.54 3.62 5.79
CA ALA A 13 -18.36 2.92 7.04
C ALA A 13 -17.18 3.47 7.85
N SER A 14 -17.31 3.42 9.17
CA SER A 14 -16.29 3.84 10.13
C SER A 14 -16.28 2.88 11.31
N GLY A 15 -15.70 1.69 11.11
CA GLY A 15 -15.47 0.70 12.17
C GLY A 15 -14.11 0.88 12.86
N ARG A 16 -13.81 0.04 13.86
CA ARG A 16 -12.49 0.00 14.52
C ARG A 16 -11.38 -0.22 13.47
N ALA A 17 -10.39 0.65 13.50
CA ALA A 17 -9.27 0.60 12.56
C ALA A 17 -8.43 -0.67 12.70
N ILE A 18 -8.01 -1.20 11.56
CA ILE A 18 -6.99 -2.23 11.42
C ILE A 18 -5.69 -1.53 11.07
N HIS A 19 -4.66 -1.77 11.89
CA HIS A 19 -3.34 -1.22 11.68
C HIS A 19 -2.46 -2.28 11.02
N VAL A 20 -1.71 -1.88 9.99
CA VAL A 20 -0.73 -2.73 9.33
C VAL A 20 0.54 -1.95 9.05
N TYR A 21 1.68 -2.53 9.41
CA TYR A 21 3.01 -2.01 9.10
C TYR A 21 3.54 -2.78 7.89
N ILE A 22 3.95 -2.06 6.86
CA ILE A 22 4.53 -2.66 5.65
C ILE A 22 5.99 -2.26 5.57
N GLY A 23 6.86 -3.26 5.69
CA GLY A 23 8.30 -3.13 5.45
C GLY A 23 8.65 -3.65 4.06
N THR A 24 9.60 -3.01 3.40
CA THR A 24 10.13 -3.43 2.10
C THR A 24 11.64 -3.59 2.15
N ALA A 25 12.16 -4.44 1.26
CA ALA A 25 13.59 -4.55 1.01
C ALA A 25 13.82 -4.95 -0.44
N ALA A 26 14.97 -4.58 -1.01
CA ALA A 26 15.40 -5.05 -2.32
C ALA A 26 16.90 -5.35 -2.35
N ARG A 27 17.28 -6.40 -3.09
CA ARG A 27 18.68 -6.77 -3.31
C ARG A 27 18.81 -7.59 -4.59
N GLY A 28 19.64 -7.11 -5.53
CA GLY A 28 20.05 -7.87 -6.72
C GLY A 28 18.89 -8.40 -7.55
N GLY A 29 18.00 -7.52 -8.02
CA GLY A 29 16.86 -7.89 -8.88
C GLY A 29 15.66 -8.53 -8.16
N ARG A 30 15.80 -8.83 -6.86
CA ARG A 30 14.74 -9.31 -5.99
C ARG A 30 14.27 -8.21 -5.05
N SER A 31 12.99 -8.22 -4.75
CA SER A 31 12.41 -7.40 -3.69
C SER A 31 11.49 -8.21 -2.81
N ALA A 32 11.21 -7.72 -1.62
CA ALA A 32 10.33 -8.36 -0.67
C ALA A 32 9.50 -7.31 0.07
N PHE A 33 8.34 -7.74 0.53
CA PHE A 33 7.56 -6.98 1.51
C PHE A 33 7.16 -7.89 2.67
N ALA A 34 7.00 -7.28 3.84
CA ALA A 34 6.43 -7.92 5.01
C ALA A 34 5.28 -7.06 5.53
N ARG A 35 4.23 -7.72 6.02
CA ARG A 35 3.10 -7.08 6.71
C ARG A 35 3.07 -7.53 8.15
N TRP A 36 2.91 -6.58 9.05
CA TRP A 36 2.79 -6.83 10.48
C TRP A 36 1.58 -6.10 11.06
N HIS A 37 0.70 -6.86 11.70
CA HIS A 37 -0.56 -6.40 12.30
C HIS A 37 -0.54 -6.44 13.84
N GLY A 38 0.60 -6.81 14.44
CA GLY A 38 0.72 -7.06 15.88
C GLY A 38 1.30 -8.44 16.19
N SER A 39 1.73 -8.64 17.43
CA SER A 39 2.18 -9.94 17.92
C SER A 39 1.08 -11.00 17.76
N GLN A 40 1.45 -12.19 17.27
CA GLN A 40 0.55 -13.35 17.10
C GLN A 40 -0.61 -13.15 16.11
N SER A 41 -0.62 -12.06 15.33
CA SER A 41 -1.62 -11.90 14.28
C SER A 41 -1.42 -12.92 13.18
N LYS A 42 -2.47 -13.67 12.83
CA LYS A 42 -2.49 -14.61 11.70
C LYS A 42 -2.36 -13.92 10.33
N TRP A 43 -2.50 -12.59 10.28
CA TRP A 43 -2.33 -11.79 9.06
C TRP A 43 -0.89 -11.33 8.85
N ASN A 44 0.02 -11.62 9.78
CA ASN A 44 1.43 -11.36 9.59
C ASN A 44 1.96 -12.25 8.47
N CYS A 45 2.71 -11.67 7.53
CA CYS A 45 3.31 -12.42 6.44
C CYS A 45 4.54 -11.71 5.86
N ALA A 46 5.31 -12.44 5.06
CA ALA A 46 6.39 -11.90 4.24
C ALA A 46 6.41 -12.63 2.90
N TYR A 47 6.59 -11.88 1.82
CA TYR A 47 6.66 -12.42 0.46
C TYR A 47 7.85 -11.83 -0.30
N THR A 48 8.47 -12.68 -1.12
CA THR A 48 9.54 -12.29 -2.04
C THR A 48 8.99 -12.24 -3.46
N LEU A 49 9.45 -11.26 -4.23
CA LEU A 49 9.10 -11.04 -5.62
C LEU A 49 10.38 -11.06 -6.45
N GLU A 50 10.41 -11.95 -7.43
CA GLU A 50 11.44 -11.99 -8.46
C GLU A 50 11.20 -10.88 -9.48
N ASN A 51 12.28 -10.35 -10.06
CA ASN A 51 12.24 -9.31 -11.10
C ASN A 51 11.38 -8.09 -10.73
N SER A 52 11.48 -7.65 -9.47
CA SER A 52 10.67 -6.56 -8.93
C SER A 52 11.52 -5.51 -8.24
N THR A 53 11.00 -4.30 -8.23
CA THR A 53 11.61 -3.17 -7.50
C THR A 53 11.12 -3.16 -6.06
N GLU A 54 11.82 -2.44 -5.18
CA GLU A 54 11.36 -2.23 -3.80
C GLU A 54 9.98 -1.55 -3.77
N ALA A 55 9.77 -0.55 -4.63
CA ALA A 55 8.47 0.10 -4.81
C ALA A 55 7.39 -0.89 -5.25
N GLY A 56 7.71 -1.76 -6.21
CA GLY A 56 6.83 -2.84 -6.65
C GLY A 56 6.42 -3.76 -5.50
N ALA A 57 7.36 -4.16 -4.64
CA ALA A 57 7.06 -4.96 -3.46
C ALA A 57 6.13 -4.25 -2.48
N GLY A 58 6.37 -2.98 -2.18
CA GLY A 58 5.49 -2.28 -1.25
C GLY A 58 4.11 -1.98 -1.83
N ILE A 59 3.97 -1.78 -3.15
CA ILE A 59 2.66 -1.72 -3.81
C ILE A 59 1.91 -3.05 -3.66
N MET A 60 2.60 -4.19 -3.87
CA MET A 60 2.01 -5.51 -3.62
C MET A 60 1.62 -5.71 -2.15
N GLY A 61 2.41 -5.18 -1.22
CA GLY A 61 2.05 -5.17 0.20
C GLY A 61 0.74 -4.44 0.48
N VAL A 62 0.53 -3.29 -0.15
CA VAL A 62 -0.73 -2.51 -0.06
C VAL A 62 -1.89 -3.29 -0.69
N LEU A 63 -1.69 -3.89 -1.87
CA LEU A 63 -2.68 -4.74 -2.53
C LEU A 63 -3.14 -5.88 -1.61
N CYS A 64 -2.19 -6.66 -1.07
CA CYS A 64 -2.53 -7.76 -0.17
C CYS A 64 -3.24 -7.25 1.09
N ALA A 65 -2.82 -6.13 1.67
CA ALA A 65 -3.50 -5.54 2.83
C ALA A 65 -4.96 -5.14 2.50
N ALA A 66 -5.19 -4.59 1.32
CA ALA A 66 -6.53 -4.22 0.86
C ALA A 66 -7.43 -5.45 0.62
N GLN A 67 -6.86 -6.57 0.15
CA GLN A 67 -7.56 -7.83 -0.08
C GLN A 67 -7.93 -8.55 1.22
N ASP A 68 -7.00 -8.65 2.16
CA ASP A 68 -7.17 -9.48 3.36
C ASP A 68 -7.97 -8.77 4.47
N CYS A 69 -7.91 -7.43 4.54
CA CYS A 69 -8.58 -6.67 5.58
C CYS A 69 -10.06 -6.42 5.21
N PRO A 70 -11.01 -6.68 6.14
CA PRO A 70 -12.43 -6.38 5.93
C PRO A 70 -12.66 -4.97 5.37
N ARG A 71 -13.52 -4.86 4.34
CA ARG A 71 -13.69 -3.65 3.53
C ARG A 71 -14.44 -2.53 4.27
N GLU A 72 -15.19 -2.89 5.29
CA GLU A 72 -16.01 -2.03 6.15
C GLU A 72 -15.26 -1.52 7.40
N LYS A 73 -14.00 -1.94 7.59
CA LYS A 73 -13.13 -1.44 8.65
C LYS A 73 -12.10 -0.47 8.10
N GLU A 74 -11.83 0.60 8.84
CA GLU A 74 -10.75 1.52 8.49
C GLU A 74 -9.42 0.77 8.41
N LEU A 75 -8.64 1.03 7.37
CA LEU A 75 -7.32 0.42 7.17
C LEU A 75 -6.25 1.51 7.28
N VAL A 76 -5.38 1.38 8.29
CA VAL A 76 -4.26 2.31 8.50
C VAL A 76 -2.96 1.59 8.15
N ILE A 77 -2.33 2.06 7.07
CA ILE A 77 -1.10 1.48 6.51
C ILE A 77 0.10 2.35 6.92
N TYR A 78 1.01 1.78 7.69
CA TYR A 78 2.25 2.42 8.11
C TYR A 78 3.40 1.98 7.20
N MET A 79 4.11 2.93 6.60
CA MET A 79 5.23 2.65 5.70
C MET A 79 6.32 3.71 5.84
N SER A 80 7.57 3.33 5.59
CA SER A 80 8.70 4.26 5.55
C SER A 80 8.92 4.92 4.18
N SER A 81 8.45 4.29 3.11
CA SER A 81 8.60 4.81 1.76
C SER A 81 7.57 5.90 1.44
N GLN A 82 8.01 7.16 1.44
CA GLN A 82 7.18 8.27 0.97
C GLN A 82 6.82 8.13 -0.52
N TYR A 83 7.67 7.51 -1.33
CA TYR A 83 7.40 7.28 -2.75
C TYR A 83 6.10 6.47 -2.95
N ILE A 84 5.97 5.37 -2.20
CA ILE A 84 4.79 4.50 -2.29
C ILE A 84 3.55 5.23 -1.80
N ILE A 85 3.64 5.90 -0.65
CA ILE A 85 2.53 6.72 -0.13
C ILE A 85 2.10 7.75 -1.17
N ARG A 86 3.04 8.44 -1.81
CA ARG A 86 2.73 9.44 -2.83
C ARG A 86 2.11 8.85 -4.09
N SER A 87 2.53 7.63 -4.46
CA SER A 87 1.95 6.90 -5.60
C SER A 87 0.46 6.67 -5.43
N PHE A 88 -0.01 6.36 -4.21
CA PHE A 88 -1.44 6.19 -3.93
C PHE A 88 -2.17 7.52 -3.69
N CYS A 89 -1.58 8.44 -2.93
CA CYS A 89 -2.29 9.64 -2.47
C CYS A 89 -2.28 10.80 -3.47
N TYR A 90 -1.23 10.95 -4.28
CA TYR A 90 -1.06 12.12 -5.14
C TYR A 90 -0.98 11.76 -6.62
N TRP A 91 -0.34 10.65 -6.99
CA TRP A 91 -0.09 10.33 -8.40
C TRP A 91 -1.11 9.36 -9.00
N ALA A 92 -1.89 8.65 -8.20
CA ALA A 92 -2.82 7.63 -8.69
C ALA A 92 -3.87 8.20 -9.65
N GLY A 93 -4.45 9.37 -9.34
CA GLY A 93 -5.42 10.03 -10.22
C GLY A 93 -4.82 10.38 -11.58
N ASP A 94 -3.66 11.02 -11.60
CA ASP A 94 -2.98 11.39 -12.85
C ASP A 94 -2.56 10.14 -13.65
N ASN A 95 -2.06 9.11 -12.96
CA ASN A 95 -1.68 7.85 -13.60
C ASN A 95 -2.89 7.13 -14.21
N GLU A 96 -4.07 7.17 -13.57
CA GLU A 96 -5.30 6.61 -14.10
C GLU A 96 -5.71 7.30 -15.42
N THR A 97 -5.69 8.64 -15.45
CA THR A 97 -6.03 9.39 -16.67
C THR A 97 -5.08 9.13 -17.85
N ARG A 98 -3.87 8.64 -17.56
CA ARG A 98 -2.84 8.27 -18.54
C ARG A 98 -2.80 6.77 -18.82
N GLY A 99 -3.81 6.02 -18.37
CA GLY A 99 -3.92 4.58 -18.61
C GLY A 99 -2.83 3.76 -17.92
N TRP A 100 -2.32 4.21 -16.78
CA TRP A 100 -1.34 3.50 -15.96
C TRP A 100 -0.01 3.18 -16.65
N THR A 101 0.41 3.99 -17.62
CA THR A 101 1.66 3.82 -18.40
C THR A 101 2.95 4.11 -17.63
N CYS A 102 2.89 4.17 -16.30
CA CYS A 102 4.01 4.52 -15.42
C CYS A 102 4.74 3.28 -14.86
N ALA A 103 5.86 3.50 -14.18
CA ALA A 103 6.61 2.43 -13.51
C ALA A 103 5.75 1.75 -12.44
N ASN A 104 5.65 0.41 -12.52
CA ASN A 104 4.75 -0.42 -11.70
C ASN A 104 3.25 -0.11 -11.90
N GLY A 105 2.86 0.52 -13.02
CA GLY A 105 1.50 0.97 -13.27
C GLY A 105 0.44 -0.12 -13.15
N GLU A 106 0.69 -1.32 -13.69
CA GLU A 106 -0.19 -2.49 -13.57
C GLU A 106 -0.43 -2.89 -12.10
N LYS A 107 0.63 -2.99 -11.29
CA LYS A 107 0.51 -3.32 -9.86
C LYS A 107 -0.24 -2.21 -9.10
N LEU A 108 0.02 -0.96 -9.47
CA LEU A 108 -0.64 0.20 -8.87
C LEU A 108 -2.12 0.23 -9.23
N SER A 109 -2.51 -0.04 -10.48
CA SER A 109 -3.90 -0.08 -10.91
C SER A 109 -4.67 -1.18 -10.19
N ASP A 110 -4.07 -2.36 -10.03
CA ASP A 110 -4.68 -3.46 -9.29
C ASP A 110 -4.91 -3.09 -7.82
N ALA A 111 -3.87 -2.55 -7.16
CA ALA A 111 -3.96 -2.11 -5.78
C ALA A 111 -5.04 -1.02 -5.61
N VAL A 112 -5.06 -0.03 -6.49
CA VAL A 112 -6.08 1.04 -6.50
C VAL A 112 -7.48 0.46 -6.68
N GLY A 113 -7.67 -0.50 -7.60
CA GLY A 113 -8.96 -1.16 -7.83
C GLY A 113 -9.51 -1.85 -6.58
N TRP A 114 -8.64 -2.48 -5.77
CA TRP A 114 -9.03 -3.06 -4.49
C TRP A 114 -9.31 -2.01 -3.40
N LEU A 115 -8.52 -0.93 -3.37
CA LEU A 115 -8.73 0.17 -2.43
C LEU A 115 -10.04 0.92 -2.70
N ALA A 116 -10.39 1.15 -3.96
CA ALA A 116 -11.62 1.81 -4.38
C ALA A 116 -12.90 1.01 -4.06
N GLN A 117 -12.78 -0.30 -3.85
CA GLN A 117 -13.90 -1.15 -3.43
C GLN A 117 -14.15 -1.15 -1.92
N ARG A 118 -13.35 -0.41 -1.13
CA ARG A 118 -13.49 -0.36 0.32
C ARG A 118 -14.61 0.59 0.71
N LEU A 119 -15.41 0.18 1.71
CA LEU A 119 -16.50 0.99 2.25
C LEU A 119 -16.03 1.88 3.41
N ALA A 120 -14.88 1.56 3.99
CA ALA A 120 -14.24 2.31 5.07
C ALA A 120 -12.93 2.95 4.59
N PRO A 121 -12.46 4.02 5.25
CA PRO A 121 -11.35 4.80 4.73
C PRO A 121 -10.04 4.02 4.80
N VAL A 122 -9.12 4.36 3.90
CA VAL A 122 -7.72 3.92 3.95
C VAL A 122 -6.85 5.12 4.26
N ARG A 123 -5.98 4.99 5.26
CA ARG A 123 -5.05 6.05 5.65
C ARG A 123 -3.62 5.55 5.56
N PHE A 124 -2.80 6.27 4.80
CA PHE A 124 -1.36 6.07 4.82
C PHE A 124 -0.74 6.92 5.92
N ARG A 125 0.17 6.31 6.70
CA ARG A 125 0.96 6.97 7.73
C ARG A 125 2.43 6.73 7.45
N TRP A 126 3.15 7.83 7.20
CA TRP A 126 4.59 7.75 7.10
C TRP A 126 5.19 7.52 8.49
N VAL A 127 6.11 6.57 8.58
CA VAL A 127 6.94 6.31 9.77
C VAL A 127 8.39 6.35 9.34
N ALA A 128 9.26 7.00 10.11
CA ALA A 128 10.68 6.99 9.79
C ALA A 128 11.19 5.54 9.74
N ALA A 129 11.99 5.21 8.72
CA ALA A 129 12.72 3.95 8.73
C ALA A 129 13.66 3.97 9.95
N ASN A 130 13.77 2.83 10.64
CA ASN A 130 14.82 2.67 11.65
C ASN A 130 16.16 2.72 10.91
N VAL A 131 16.85 3.85 11.01
CA VAL A 131 18.23 4.00 10.53
C VAL A 131 19.08 3.15 11.46
N HIS A 132 19.75 2.13 10.92
CA HIS A 132 20.81 1.48 11.66
C HIS A 132 21.92 2.52 11.88
N PRO A 133 22.32 2.84 13.13
CA PRO A 133 23.48 3.69 13.36
C PRO A 133 24.73 2.90 12.96
N GLY A 134 25.24 3.11 11.74
CA GLY A 134 26.41 2.36 11.27
C GLY A 134 26.74 2.42 9.78
N ASN A 135 26.31 3.45 9.04
CA ASN A 135 26.91 3.81 7.74
C ASN A 135 27.47 5.23 7.82
#